data_AF-A0A133Q5H4-F1
#
_entry.id   AF-A0A133Q5H4-F1
#
_cell.length_a   1.000
_cell.length_b   1.000
_cell.length_c   1.000
_cell.angle_alpha   90.00
_cell.angle_beta   90.00
_cell.angle_gamma   90.00
#
_symmetry.space_group_name_H-M   'P 1'
#
loop_
_entity.id
_entity.type
_entity.pdbx_description
1 polymer ?
#
loop_
_entity_poly.entity_id
_entity_poly.type
_entity_poly.pdbx_seq_one_letter_code
_entity_poly.pdbx_strand_id
1 'polypeptide(L)'
;MKKVILLCICLALASCSRYYKNYNIAGVELRHIVIADSLELGKDYYLLKFNINLCNPEIRFFSGGGIEPGLDGIYNNMEDLEIYDKTGRNITDLFKGWCMNNSGIITDGVDPFEVFSSPSISSFIESINSHDYQTRGTKVESYRIFYVNVNSSNKFVAKKIQFKNRIENVVEDTNVIYKVRW
;
A
#
# COMPACT_ATOMS: atom_id res chain seq x y z
N MET A 1 -35.93 14.68 36.12
CA MET A 1 -36.14 14.58 34.65
C MET A 1 -35.12 15.39 33.84
N LYS A 2 -35.04 16.72 33.94
CA LYS A 2 -34.08 17.53 33.14
C LYS A 2 -32.60 17.10 33.26
N LYS A 3 -32.12 16.79 34.48
CA LYS A 3 -30.75 16.32 34.71
C LYS A 3 -30.46 14.94 34.11
N VAL A 4 -31.46 14.06 34.07
CA VAL A 4 -31.34 12.72 33.47
C VAL A 4 -31.30 12.81 31.95
N ILE A 5 -32.14 13.66 31.36
CA ILE A 5 -32.13 13.94 29.92
C ILE A 5 -30.76 14.52 29.51
N LEU A 6 -30.23 15.47 30.27
CA LEU A 6 -28.90 16.05 30.00
C LEU A 6 -27.79 14.99 30.10
N LEU A 7 -27.83 14.13 31.11
CA LEU A 7 -26.87 13.04 31.27
C LEU A 7 -26.93 12.04 30.09
N CYS A 8 -28.14 11.67 29.64
CA CYS A 8 -28.33 10.79 28.49
C CYS A 8 -27.84 11.44 27.18
N ILE A 9 -28.05 12.75 26.98
CA ILE A 9 -27.52 13.49 25.84
C ILE A 9 -25.99 13.52 25.88
N CYS A 10 -25.39 13.78 27.04
CA CYS A 10 -23.94 13.76 27.19
C CYS A 10 -23.34 12.37 26.93
N LEU A 11 -24.00 11.30 27.41
CA LEU A 11 -23.57 9.92 27.14
C LEU A 11 -23.72 9.54 25.66
N ALA A 12 -24.77 10.01 24.98
CA ALA A 12 -24.97 9.79 23.54
C ALA A 12 -23.96 10.57 22.69
N LEU A 13 -23.61 11.80 23.08
CA LEU A 13 -22.57 12.59 22.42
C LEU A 13 -21.17 12.01 22.67
N ALA A 14 -20.91 11.53 23.89
CA ALA A 14 -19.65 10.86 24.24
C ALA A 14 -19.50 9.48 23.54
N SER A 15 -20.60 8.88 23.09
CA SER A 15 -20.61 7.63 22.33
C SER A 15 -20.67 7.83 20.80
N CYS A 16 -20.55 9.08 20.33
CA CYS A 16 -20.37 9.38 18.92
C CYS A 16 -18.91 9.19 18.51
N SER A 17 -18.67 8.32 17.54
CA SER A 17 -17.38 8.23 16.86
C SER A 17 -17.51 8.70 15.41
N ARG A 18 -16.46 9.35 14.90
CA ARG A 18 -16.35 9.70 13.49
C ARG A 18 -15.73 8.52 12.76
N TYR A 19 -16.52 7.88 11.92
CA TYR A 19 -16.11 6.77 11.06
C TYR A 19 -15.88 7.27 9.63
N TYR A 20 -15.01 6.63 8.87
CA TYR A 20 -14.76 6.97 7.46
C TYR A 20 -15.01 5.74 6.60
N LYS A 21 -15.93 5.85 5.64
CA LYS A 21 -16.35 4.71 4.81
C LYS A 21 -15.29 4.27 3.81
N ASN A 22 -14.69 5.25 3.14
CA ASN A 22 -13.78 5.05 2.01
C ASN A 22 -12.44 5.72 2.25
N TYR A 23 -11.54 5.50 1.31
CA TYR A 23 -10.30 6.25 1.20
C TYR A 23 -10.06 6.75 -0.23
N ASN A 24 -9.19 7.75 -0.35
CA ASN A 24 -8.58 8.17 -1.61
C ASN A 24 -7.07 7.98 -1.52
N ILE A 25 -6.44 7.45 -2.58
CA ILE A 25 -4.98 7.40 -2.66
C ILE A 25 -4.46 8.82 -2.88
N ALA A 26 -3.65 9.31 -1.93
CA ALA A 26 -3.09 10.65 -1.89
C ALA A 26 -1.69 10.73 -2.49
N GLY A 27 -0.94 9.63 -2.42
CA GLY A 27 0.42 9.54 -2.95
C GLY A 27 0.94 8.10 -2.95
N VAL A 28 2.09 7.92 -3.60
CA VAL A 28 2.73 6.62 -3.78
C VAL A 28 4.22 6.75 -3.53
N GLU A 29 4.83 5.77 -2.87
CA GLU A 29 6.28 5.66 -2.71
C GLU A 29 6.73 4.35 -3.34
N LEU A 30 7.77 4.40 -4.17
CA LEU A 30 8.48 3.21 -4.63
C LEU A 30 9.90 3.24 -4.07
N ARG A 31 10.30 2.16 -3.42
CA ARG A 31 11.61 2.00 -2.80
C ARG A 31 12.35 0.83 -3.41
N HIS A 32 13.56 1.06 -3.87
CA HIS A 32 14.46 0.03 -4.37
C HIS A 32 15.23 -0.58 -3.19
N ILE A 33 15.11 -1.90 -3.00
CA ILE A 33 15.64 -2.62 -1.84
C ILE A 33 16.52 -3.81 -2.24
N VAL A 34 17.35 -4.28 -1.31
CA VAL A 34 18.14 -5.50 -1.46
C VAL A 34 17.65 -6.54 -0.47
N ILE A 35 17.39 -7.78 -0.93
CA ILE A 35 16.96 -8.89 -0.06
C ILE A 35 18.08 -9.94 -0.01
N ALA A 36 18.51 -10.30 1.20
CA ALA A 36 19.61 -11.24 1.46
C ALA A 36 19.33 -12.65 0.95
N ASP A 37 18.07 -13.10 1.09
CA ASP A 37 17.66 -14.48 0.86
C ASP A 37 17.15 -14.75 -0.56
N SER A 38 17.39 -13.85 -1.53
CA SER A 38 16.99 -14.14 -2.91
C SER A 38 17.91 -15.21 -3.51
N LEU A 39 17.56 -16.48 -3.26
CA LEU A 39 18.02 -17.67 -3.98
C LEU A 39 17.85 -17.55 -5.52
N GLU A 40 17.07 -16.57 -5.97
CA GLU A 40 16.87 -16.23 -7.37
C GLU A 40 17.80 -15.09 -7.80
N LEU A 41 19.02 -15.46 -8.21
CA LEU A 41 19.95 -14.55 -8.89
C LEU A 41 19.25 -13.85 -10.06
N GLY A 42 19.53 -12.55 -10.23
CA GLY A 42 19.02 -11.77 -11.36
C GLY A 42 17.64 -11.15 -11.12
N LYS A 43 17.36 -10.67 -9.90
CA LYS A 43 16.17 -9.87 -9.58
C LYS A 43 16.55 -8.59 -8.83
N ASP A 44 15.99 -7.47 -9.24
CA ASP A 44 16.02 -6.20 -8.49
C ASP A 44 14.64 -6.03 -7.82
N TYR A 45 14.62 -5.80 -6.50
CA TYR A 45 13.39 -5.80 -5.69
C TYR A 45 12.94 -4.40 -5.30
N TYR A 46 11.63 -4.22 -5.20
CA TYR A 46 11.02 -2.94 -4.89
C TYR A 46 9.84 -3.08 -3.92
N LEU A 47 9.72 -2.13 -3.01
CA LEU A 47 8.54 -1.95 -2.14
C LEU A 47 7.72 -0.76 -2.65
N LEU A 48 6.45 -1.02 -2.96
CA LEU A 48 5.46 -0.02 -3.32
C LEU A 48 4.55 0.24 -2.12
N LYS A 49 4.37 1.50 -1.74
CA LYS A 49 3.47 1.91 -0.65
C LYS A 49 2.53 3.01 -1.12
N PHE A 50 1.27 2.92 -0.72
CA PHE A 50 0.29 3.99 -0.92
C PHE A 50 0.02 4.73 0.37
N ASN A 51 -0.08 6.05 0.26
CA ASN A 51 -0.56 6.92 1.32
C ASN A 51 -2.02 7.28 1.01
N ILE A 52 -2.90 7.17 1.99
CA ILE A 52 -4.33 7.40 1.79
C ILE A 52 -4.86 8.57 2.63
N ASN A 53 -5.90 9.20 2.12
CA ASN A 53 -6.76 10.10 2.88
C ASN A 53 -8.12 9.45 3.08
N LEU A 54 -8.52 9.28 4.34
CA LEU A 54 -9.85 8.79 4.67
C LEU A 54 -10.92 9.82 4.27
N CYS A 55 -12.00 9.37 3.65
CA CYS A 55 -13.06 10.22 3.13
C CYS A 55 -14.46 9.70 3.48
N ASN A 56 -15.48 10.49 3.16
CA ASN A 56 -16.90 10.20 3.46
C ASN A 56 -17.14 9.90 4.95
N PRO A 57 -16.95 10.90 5.83
CA PRO A 57 -17.15 10.73 7.26
C PRO A 57 -18.62 10.48 7.59
N GLU A 58 -18.87 9.57 8.51
CA GLU A 58 -20.19 9.26 9.07
C GLU A 58 -20.12 9.29 10.59
N ILE A 59 -21.14 9.87 11.23
CA ILE A 59 -21.28 9.83 12.69
C ILE A 59 -21.98 8.52 13.04
N ARG A 60 -21.35 7.69 13.87
CA ARG A 60 -21.95 6.45 14.37
C ARG A 60 -22.14 6.53 15.88
N PHE A 61 -23.32 6.10 16.33
CA PHE A 61 -23.67 5.96 17.75
C PHE A 61 -23.41 4.52 18.20
N PHE A 62 -22.90 4.34 19.41
CA PHE A 62 -22.73 3.01 20.04
C PHE A 62 -21.83 2.05 19.24
N SER A 63 -20.78 2.56 18.61
CA SER A 63 -19.78 1.77 17.86
C SER A 63 -18.82 1.03 18.79
N GLY A 64 -19.34 0.18 19.68
CA GLY A 64 -18.60 -0.61 20.68
C GLY A 64 -17.65 -1.68 20.09
N GLY A 65 -17.53 -1.75 18.77
CA GLY A 65 -16.46 -2.45 18.06
C GLY A 65 -15.97 -1.52 16.96
N GLY A 66 -14.71 -1.08 17.05
CA GLY A 66 -14.11 -0.15 16.09
C GLY A 66 -14.11 -0.77 14.70
N ILE A 67 -15.01 -0.29 13.84
CA ILE A 67 -15.02 -0.66 12.42
C ILE A 67 -13.80 -0.01 11.78
N GLU A 68 -12.98 -0.82 11.10
CA GLU A 68 -11.78 -0.33 10.40
C GLU A 68 -12.18 0.77 9.39
N PRO A 69 -11.53 1.94 9.39
CA PRO A 69 -11.86 3.00 8.45
C PRO A 69 -11.48 2.60 7.03
N GLY A 70 -12.25 3.02 6.02
CA GLY A 70 -11.96 2.72 4.62
C GLY A 70 -12.39 1.31 4.17
N LEU A 71 -13.21 0.61 4.95
CA LEU A 71 -13.67 -0.76 4.61
C LEU A 71 -14.50 -0.84 3.32
N ASP A 72 -15.11 0.26 2.88
CA ASP A 72 -15.82 0.31 1.61
C ASP A 72 -14.85 0.46 0.42
N GLY A 73 -13.53 0.55 0.70
CA GLY A 73 -12.47 0.62 -0.30
C GLY A 73 -12.26 2.03 -0.86
N ILE A 74 -11.68 2.09 -2.07
CA ILE A 74 -11.36 3.33 -2.75
C ILE A 74 -12.63 4.08 -3.19
N TYR A 75 -12.67 5.39 -2.94
CA TYR A 75 -13.81 6.24 -3.31
C TYR A 75 -13.87 6.53 -4.82
N ASN A 76 -12.72 6.84 -5.42
CA ASN A 76 -12.57 7.04 -6.86
C ASN A 76 -11.60 6.02 -7.40
N ASN A 77 -11.91 5.44 -8.56
CA ASN A 77 -11.00 4.50 -9.21
C ASN A 77 -9.61 5.12 -9.37
N MET A 78 -8.62 4.28 -9.20
CA MET A 78 -7.24 4.56 -9.52
C MET A 78 -7.08 4.55 -11.03
N GLU A 79 -6.63 5.67 -11.59
CA GLU A 79 -6.56 5.89 -13.04
C GLU A 79 -5.22 5.42 -13.61
N ASP A 80 -4.07 5.82 -13.07
CA ASP A 80 -2.75 5.44 -13.61
C ASP A 80 -1.62 5.43 -12.57
N LEU A 81 -0.73 4.43 -12.68
CA LEU A 81 0.56 4.34 -11.98
C LEU A 81 1.60 3.85 -12.98
N GLU A 82 2.63 4.66 -13.21
CA GLU A 82 3.69 4.31 -14.15
C GLU A 82 5.05 4.41 -13.48
N ILE A 83 5.96 3.52 -13.86
CA ILE A 83 7.32 3.48 -13.36
C ILE A 83 8.27 3.63 -14.53
N TYR A 84 9.24 4.52 -14.38
CA TYR A 84 10.19 4.89 -15.42
C TYR A 84 11.61 4.57 -14.99
N ASP A 85 12.41 4.10 -15.94
CA ASP A 85 13.84 3.91 -15.76
C ASP A 85 14.63 5.23 -15.94
N LYS A 86 15.96 5.15 -15.81
CA LYS A 86 16.86 6.30 -16.00
C LYS A 86 16.81 6.91 -17.40
N THR A 87 16.34 6.18 -18.41
CA THR A 87 16.24 6.63 -19.80
C THR A 87 14.88 7.25 -20.12
N GLY A 88 13.94 7.22 -19.16
CA GLY A 88 12.56 7.67 -19.36
C GLY A 88 11.67 6.63 -20.03
N ARG A 89 12.10 5.37 -20.10
CA ARG A 89 11.27 4.27 -20.61
C ARG A 89 10.30 3.83 -19.51
N ASN A 90 9.01 3.71 -19.86
CA ASN A 90 8.03 3.07 -18.99
C ASN A 90 8.36 1.57 -18.87
N ILE A 91 8.57 1.11 -17.63
CA ILE A 91 8.95 -0.25 -17.26
C ILE A 91 7.93 -0.90 -16.31
N THR A 92 6.75 -0.30 -16.13
CA THR A 92 5.70 -0.77 -15.20
C THR A 92 5.36 -2.24 -15.41
N ASP A 93 5.18 -2.65 -16.66
CA ASP A 93 4.81 -4.03 -17.03
C ASP A 93 5.92 -5.06 -16.77
N LEU A 94 7.14 -4.61 -16.46
CA LEU A 94 8.25 -5.50 -16.10
C LEU A 94 8.19 -5.94 -14.64
N PHE A 95 7.38 -5.27 -13.81
CA PHE A 95 7.24 -5.57 -12.39
C PHE A 95 6.37 -6.83 -12.19
N LYS A 96 6.94 -7.79 -11.48
CA LYS A 96 6.33 -9.07 -11.14
C LYS A 96 6.16 -9.22 -9.64
N GLY A 97 5.06 -9.83 -9.23
CA GLY A 97 4.81 -10.18 -7.83
C GLY A 97 5.83 -11.16 -7.29
N TRP A 98 6.25 -10.95 -6.05
CA TRP A 98 7.07 -11.91 -5.32
C TRP A 98 6.33 -13.22 -5.05
N CYS A 99 7.00 -14.36 -5.27
CA CYS A 99 6.44 -15.70 -5.24
C CYS A 99 6.35 -16.27 -3.80
N MET A 100 5.65 -15.58 -2.90
CA MET A 100 5.21 -16.12 -1.61
C MET A 100 3.69 -15.96 -1.54
N ASN A 101 3.00 -16.86 -0.83
CA ASN A 101 1.54 -17.01 -0.77
C ASN A 101 0.80 -15.71 -0.35
N ASN A 102 0.74 -14.74 -1.26
CA ASN A 102 0.16 -13.39 -1.18
C ASN A 102 0.72 -12.44 -0.10
N SER A 103 1.43 -12.95 0.92
CA SER A 103 2.03 -12.17 2.00
C SER A 103 3.30 -12.83 2.54
N GLY A 104 4.13 -12.04 3.20
CA GLY A 104 5.34 -12.50 3.88
C GLY A 104 5.80 -11.47 4.90
N ILE A 105 6.78 -11.83 5.71
CA ILE A 105 7.40 -10.92 6.67
C ILE A 105 8.84 -10.70 6.23
N ILE A 106 9.24 -9.44 6.10
CA ILE A 106 10.64 -9.06 5.89
C ILE A 106 11.11 -8.21 7.08
N THR A 107 12.41 -8.15 7.29
CA THR A 107 13.02 -7.28 8.29
C THR A 107 14.18 -6.51 7.67
N ASP A 108 14.29 -5.24 8.00
CA ASP A 108 15.42 -4.36 7.68
C ASP A 108 16.63 -4.56 8.60
N GLY A 109 16.55 -5.53 9.53
CA GLY A 109 17.54 -5.80 10.57
C GLY A 109 17.20 -5.16 11.92
N VAL A 110 16.18 -4.30 11.99
CA VAL A 110 15.65 -3.73 13.23
C VAL A 110 14.31 -4.38 13.54
N ASP A 111 13.29 -4.12 12.72
CA ASP A 111 11.92 -4.54 12.98
C ASP A 111 11.39 -5.41 11.83
N PRO A 112 10.69 -6.51 12.13
CA PRO A 112 9.95 -7.25 11.12
C PRO A 112 8.66 -6.52 10.76
N PHE A 113 8.32 -6.48 9.48
CA PHE A 113 7.07 -5.94 8.98
C PHE A 113 6.48 -6.80 7.88
N GLU A 114 5.15 -6.76 7.78
CA GLU A 114 4.39 -7.50 6.78
C GLU A 114 4.48 -6.83 5.41
N VAL A 115 4.67 -7.65 4.38
CA VAL A 115 4.59 -7.26 2.97
C VAL A 115 3.60 -8.16 2.26
N PHE A 116 2.89 -7.59 1.29
CA PHE A 116 1.98 -8.33 0.43
C PHE A 116 2.51 -8.39 -0.99
N SER A 117 2.05 -9.35 -1.77
CA SER A 117 2.42 -9.51 -3.17
C SER A 117 1.19 -9.54 -4.05
N SER A 118 1.32 -9.04 -5.27
CA SER A 118 0.31 -9.14 -6.31
C SER A 118 0.98 -9.51 -7.63
N PRO A 119 0.35 -10.28 -8.53
CA PRO A 119 1.01 -10.81 -9.73
C PRO A 119 1.75 -9.76 -10.58
N SER A 120 1.17 -8.57 -10.71
CA SER A 120 1.73 -7.40 -11.38
C SER A 120 1.17 -6.12 -10.77
N ILE A 121 1.76 -4.97 -11.11
CA ILE A 121 1.22 -3.66 -10.71
C ILE A 121 -0.20 -3.45 -11.24
N SER A 122 -0.44 -3.79 -12.52
CA SER A 122 -1.77 -3.65 -13.13
C SER A 122 -2.82 -4.49 -12.39
N SER A 123 -2.50 -5.73 -12.04
CA SER A 123 -3.42 -6.59 -11.27
C SER A 123 -3.72 -6.04 -9.86
N PHE A 124 -2.74 -5.35 -9.25
CA PHE A 124 -2.95 -4.70 -7.96
C PHE A 124 -3.88 -3.49 -8.08
N ILE A 125 -3.73 -2.69 -9.13
CA ILE A 125 -4.63 -1.57 -9.43
C ILE A 125 -6.06 -2.07 -9.67
N GLU A 126 -6.23 -3.15 -10.44
CA GLU A 126 -7.52 -3.81 -10.63
C GLU A 126 -8.14 -4.31 -9.32
N SER A 127 -7.32 -4.88 -8.42
CA SER A 127 -7.74 -5.32 -7.08
C SER A 127 -8.18 -4.14 -6.19
N ILE A 128 -7.56 -2.97 -6.32
CA ILE A 128 -8.00 -1.74 -5.63
C ILE A 128 -9.35 -1.26 -6.19
N ASN A 129 -9.46 -1.18 -7.50
CA ASN A 129 -10.66 -0.69 -8.19
C ASN A 129 -11.86 -1.64 -8.05
N SER A 130 -11.62 -2.93 -7.82
CA SER A 130 -12.66 -3.92 -7.52
C SER A 130 -12.99 -4.03 -6.03
N HIS A 131 -12.36 -3.21 -5.18
CA HIS A 131 -12.51 -3.24 -3.73
C HIS A 131 -12.24 -4.64 -3.18
N ASP A 132 -11.13 -5.27 -3.54
CA ASP A 132 -10.77 -6.57 -3.00
C ASP A 132 -10.48 -6.51 -1.48
N TYR A 133 -10.63 -7.63 -0.78
CA TYR A 133 -10.45 -7.71 0.67
C TYR A 133 -9.06 -7.25 1.15
N GLN A 134 -8.03 -7.49 0.35
CA GLN A 134 -6.65 -7.09 0.66
C GLN A 134 -6.35 -5.61 0.38
N THR A 135 -7.28 -4.88 -0.26
CA THR A 135 -7.13 -3.46 -0.62
C THR A 135 -8.13 -2.57 0.10
N ARG A 136 -9.01 -3.13 0.94
CA ARG A 136 -9.92 -2.38 1.82
C ARG A 136 -9.22 -1.97 3.12
N GLY A 137 -9.80 -0.98 3.77
CA GLY A 137 -9.34 -0.54 5.07
C GLY A 137 -7.97 0.12 5.00
N THR A 138 -7.16 -0.07 6.05
CA THR A 138 -5.78 0.41 6.11
C THR A 138 -4.80 -0.57 5.46
N LYS A 139 -5.26 -1.75 4.99
CA LYS A 139 -4.40 -2.77 4.34
C LYS A 139 -3.78 -2.33 3.01
N VAL A 140 -4.39 -1.34 2.36
CA VAL A 140 -3.84 -0.71 1.14
C VAL A 140 -2.55 0.07 1.43
N GLU A 141 -2.34 0.49 2.68
CA GLU A 141 -1.13 1.21 3.11
C GLU A 141 0.04 0.26 3.41
N SER A 142 -0.21 -1.05 3.50
CA SER A 142 0.82 -2.06 3.69
C SER A 142 1.67 -2.21 2.42
N TYR A 143 2.98 -2.31 2.59
CA TYR A 143 3.92 -2.46 1.49
C TYR A 143 3.55 -3.62 0.55
N ARG A 144 3.62 -3.35 -0.74
CA ARG A 144 3.57 -4.35 -1.81
C ARG A 144 4.96 -4.59 -2.35
N ILE A 145 5.40 -5.84 -2.36
CA ILE A 145 6.71 -6.22 -2.88
C ILE A 145 6.59 -6.73 -4.31
N PHE A 146 7.44 -6.18 -5.17
CA PHE A 146 7.59 -6.55 -6.56
C PHE A 146 9.08 -6.74 -6.90
N TYR A 147 9.35 -7.38 -8.03
CA TYR A 147 10.69 -7.46 -8.59
C TYR A 147 10.69 -7.26 -10.10
N VAL A 148 11.85 -6.87 -10.62
CA VAL A 148 12.16 -6.85 -12.05
C VAL A 148 13.29 -7.83 -12.31
N ASN A 149 13.17 -8.62 -13.37
CA ASN A 149 14.25 -9.54 -13.78
C ASN A 149 15.43 -8.72 -14.32
N VAL A 150 16.61 -8.99 -13.79
CA VAL A 150 17.89 -8.45 -14.23
C VAL A 150 18.62 -9.52 -15.01
N ASN A 151 18.82 -9.27 -16.31
CA ASN A 151 19.74 -10.06 -17.12
C ASN A 151 21.01 -9.25 -17.43
N SER A 152 22.08 -9.92 -17.84
CA SER A 152 23.36 -9.29 -18.18
C SER A 152 23.28 -8.35 -19.38
N SER A 153 22.21 -8.41 -20.18
CA SER A 153 22.05 -7.66 -21.43
C SER A 153 21.16 -6.41 -21.34
N ASN A 154 20.27 -6.30 -20.35
CA ASN A 154 19.33 -5.20 -20.16
C ASN A 154 18.95 -5.07 -18.68
N LYS A 155 19.69 -4.23 -17.94
CA LYS A 155 19.34 -3.89 -16.56
C LYS A 155 18.34 -2.75 -16.52
N PHE A 156 17.07 -3.07 -16.24
CA PHE A 156 16.03 -2.08 -15.99
C PHE A 156 16.01 -1.73 -14.50
N VAL A 157 16.40 -0.50 -14.17
CA VAL A 157 16.36 0.02 -12.79
C VAL A 157 15.36 1.15 -12.74
N ALA A 158 14.36 1.04 -11.88
CA ALA A 158 13.38 2.09 -11.68
C ALA A 158 14.05 3.33 -11.06
N LYS A 159 13.71 4.51 -11.59
CA LYS A 159 14.23 5.79 -11.10
C LYS A 159 13.13 6.79 -10.80
N LYS A 160 11.99 6.69 -11.47
CA LYS A 160 10.84 7.57 -11.21
C LYS A 160 9.55 6.77 -11.14
N ILE A 161 8.62 7.26 -10.35
CA ILE A 161 7.24 6.79 -10.28
C ILE A 161 6.31 7.96 -10.57
N GLN A 162 5.30 7.74 -11.40
CA GLN A 162 4.29 8.71 -11.77
C GLN A 162 2.92 8.29 -11.26
N PHE A 163 2.25 9.19 -10.57
CA PHE A 163 0.89 9.01 -10.07
C PHE A 163 0.13 10.33 -10.08
N LYS A 164 -1.08 10.36 -10.64
CA LYS A 164 -1.93 11.57 -10.71
C LYS A 164 -1.19 12.83 -11.20
N ASN A 165 -0.47 12.71 -12.32
CA ASN A 165 0.35 13.77 -12.93
C ASN A 165 1.52 14.28 -12.07
N ARG A 166 1.86 13.59 -10.98
CA ARG A 166 3.05 13.87 -10.17
C ARG A 166 4.10 12.82 -10.47
N ILE A 167 5.34 13.26 -10.58
CA ILE A 167 6.49 12.38 -10.80
C ILE A 167 7.41 12.52 -9.59
N GLU A 168 7.70 11.41 -8.94
CA GLU A 168 8.57 11.33 -7.77
C GLU A 168 9.77 10.43 -8.06
N ASN A 169 10.88 10.66 -7.36
CA ASN A 169 12.06 9.81 -7.47
C ASN A 169 11.84 8.52 -6.68
N VAL A 170 12.35 7.41 -7.19
CA VAL A 170 12.43 6.15 -6.44
C VAL A 170 13.39 6.33 -5.28
N VAL A 171 12.96 5.90 -4.10
CA VAL A 171 13.80 5.92 -2.89
C VAL A 171 14.83 4.80 -3.00
N GLU A 172 16.11 5.14 -3.02
CA GLU A 172 17.20 4.17 -3.05
C GLU A 172 17.51 3.72 -1.63
N ASP A 173 17.09 2.52 -1.27
CA ASP A 173 17.31 1.91 0.04
C ASP A 173 18.13 0.62 -0.07
N THR A 174 19.13 0.66 -0.95
CA THR A 174 20.00 -0.48 -1.25
C THR A 174 21.11 -0.69 -0.22
N ASN A 175 21.28 0.25 0.72
CA ASN A 175 22.26 0.13 1.81
C ASN A 175 21.75 -0.77 2.93
N VAL A 176 20.44 -1.01 2.98
CA VAL A 176 19.79 -1.92 3.92
C VAL A 176 19.58 -3.27 3.23
N ILE A 177 20.04 -4.33 3.90
CA ILE A 177 19.85 -5.70 3.43
C ILE A 177 18.65 -6.30 4.18
N TYR A 178 17.53 -6.39 3.50
CA TYR A 178 16.30 -6.97 4.01
C TYR A 178 16.41 -8.50 4.08
N LYS A 179 15.83 -9.13 5.09
CA LYS A 179 15.80 -10.61 5.22
C LYS A 179 14.38 -11.13 5.25
N VAL A 180 14.17 -12.30 4.67
CA VAL A 180 12.86 -12.95 4.65
C VAL A 180 12.72 -13.77 5.93
N ARG A 181 11.64 -13.57 6.67
CA ARG A 181 11.29 -14.44 7.79
C ARG A 181 10.26 -15.47 7.32
N TRP A 182 10.66 -16.74 7.38
CA TRP A 182 9.83 -17.91 7.11
C TRP A 182 9.08 -18.33 8.37
#